data_AF-A0A0P6XEZ5-F1
#
_entry.id   AF-A0A0P6XEZ5-F1
#
_cell.length_a   1.000
_cell.length_b   1.000
_cell.length_c   1.000
_cell.angle_alpha   90.00
_cell.angle_beta   90.00
_cell.angle_gamma   90.00
#
_symmetry.space_group_name_H-M   'P 1'
#
loop_
_entity.id
_entity.type
_entity.pdbx_description
1 polymer ?
#
loop_
_entity_poly.entity_id
_entity_poly.type
_entity_poly.pdbx_seq_one_letter_code
_entity_poly.pdbx_strand_id
1 'polypeptide(L)'
;MNSQLKSRMFHSTITLLNTDGSPLINQPAIVKQINHKFLFGTAAFDTVPLANNEYTGKSLEQAHIRAEKLTTLFNAATLPFYWGQFEPQRGQPKTESLKHAAQWCLDHHLTVKGHPLCWHTLCADWLLPLTNSEILAEEKKRIRREVSDFRGLIDMWDVINEAVIMPVFNRYDNGITRICKEMGRIQTIKTMFETARAENPDAIFLINDFDTSVAYDILVEGCLAAGVKFDAIGIQSHMHQGYWGVEKTLEILERFSRFNLPIHFTETTLVSGQLMPPEIVDLNDYQVKDWPSTPEGEERQAIEAVMHYETLFAHPLVQSITWWDMQDGNWLNSPGGLIRRDGSAKPAYDELLKRVKGEWWLEKTDFFTDENGCLHFSGFPGEYEITAAGERQIISIDQGSDRATIRL
;
A
#
# COMPACT_ATOMS: atom_id res chain seq x y z
N MET A 1 11.12 -2.24 23.09
CA MET A 1 11.27 -2.20 21.62
C MET A 1 12.30 -3.23 21.16
N ASN A 2 11.93 -4.12 20.24
CA ASN A 2 12.78 -5.17 19.66
C ASN A 2 14.04 -4.55 18.99
N SER A 3 15.20 -5.22 19.06
CA SER A 3 16.47 -4.72 18.51
C SER A 3 16.41 -4.46 17.00
N GLN A 4 15.62 -5.24 16.26
CA GLN A 4 15.43 -5.03 14.82
C GLN A 4 14.65 -3.74 14.52
N LEU A 5 13.63 -3.39 15.32
CA LEU A 5 12.90 -2.13 15.17
C LEU A 5 13.81 -0.91 15.40
N LYS A 6 14.77 -1.01 16.33
CA LYS A 6 15.75 0.05 16.57
C LYS A 6 16.62 0.32 15.34
N SER A 7 16.91 -0.68 14.51
CA SER A 7 17.69 -0.46 13.28
C SER A 7 16.98 0.40 12.24
N ARG A 8 15.64 0.55 12.33
CA ARG A 8 14.88 1.45 11.45
C ARG A 8 14.81 2.89 11.94
N MET A 9 15.14 3.12 13.20
CA MET A 9 15.14 4.46 13.75
C MET A 9 16.38 5.22 13.32
N PHE A 10 16.22 6.51 13.07
CA PHE A 10 17.35 7.43 13.06
C PHE A 10 17.63 7.92 14.47
N HIS A 11 18.84 8.45 14.66
CA HIS A 11 19.22 9.25 15.82
C HIS A 11 19.78 10.55 15.27
N SER A 12 19.06 11.67 15.43
CA SER A 12 19.43 12.93 14.77
C SER A 12 19.69 14.03 15.78
N THR A 13 20.67 14.87 15.46
CA THR A 13 20.95 16.14 16.14
C THR A 13 20.55 17.30 15.25
N ILE A 14 19.58 18.09 15.68
CA ILE A 14 19.06 19.21 14.92
C ILE A 14 19.44 20.51 15.62
N THR A 15 20.30 21.30 14.99
CA THR A 15 20.65 22.63 15.49
C THR A 15 19.56 23.62 15.10
N LEU A 16 18.91 24.22 16.09
CA LEU A 16 17.95 25.30 15.92
C LEU A 16 18.67 26.65 16.08
N LEU A 17 18.47 27.53 15.11
CA LEU A 17 19.02 28.88 15.09
C LEU A 17 17.89 29.90 15.08
N ASN A 18 18.11 31.04 15.72
CA ASN A 18 17.31 32.24 15.54
C ASN A 18 17.44 32.79 14.10
N THR A 19 16.54 33.69 13.72
CA THR A 19 16.61 34.45 12.46
C THR A 19 17.95 35.17 12.23
N ASP A 20 18.61 35.62 13.29
CA ASP A 20 19.95 36.26 13.24
C ASP A 20 21.12 35.26 13.09
N GLY A 21 20.82 33.96 13.09
CA GLY A 21 21.78 32.87 12.97
C GLY A 21 22.43 32.43 14.28
N SER A 22 22.08 33.05 15.42
CA SER A 22 22.56 32.59 16.74
C SER A 22 21.83 31.32 17.19
N PRO A 23 22.48 30.40 17.95
CA PRO A 23 21.82 29.19 18.42
C PRO A 23 20.66 29.49 19.38
N LEU A 24 19.57 28.74 19.22
CA LEU A 24 18.40 28.83 20.09
C LEU A 24 18.66 28.03 21.38
N ILE A 25 19.37 28.61 22.34
CA ILE A 25 19.91 27.90 23.53
C ILE A 25 18.85 27.71 24.63
N ASN A 26 18.78 26.51 25.22
CA ASN A 26 17.94 26.17 26.38
C ASN A 26 16.47 26.59 26.23
N GLN A 27 15.93 26.49 25.02
CA GLN A 27 14.55 26.84 24.72
C GLN A 27 13.67 25.60 24.62
N PRO A 28 12.39 25.69 25.03
CA PRO A 28 11.43 24.64 24.76
C PRO A 28 11.18 24.52 23.25
N ALA A 29 11.09 23.28 22.78
CA ALA A 29 10.70 22.94 21.43
C ALA A 29 9.70 21.79 21.46
N ILE A 30 8.82 21.75 20.48
CA ILE A 30 7.87 20.65 20.30
C ILE A 30 8.20 19.99 18.97
N VAL A 31 8.36 18.66 18.99
CA VAL A 31 8.57 17.87 17.79
C VAL A 31 7.40 16.90 17.63
N LYS A 32 6.84 16.83 16.42
CA LYS A 32 5.77 15.91 16.05
C LYS A 32 6.05 15.33 14.67
N GLN A 33 5.94 14.01 14.52
CA GLN A 33 5.90 13.40 13.20
C GLN A 33 4.55 13.67 12.54
N ILE A 34 4.57 14.21 11.32
CA ILE A 34 3.37 14.55 10.55
C ILE A 34 3.15 13.59 9.37
N ASN A 35 4.22 12.93 8.92
CA ASN A 35 4.15 11.88 7.92
C ASN A 35 5.24 10.83 8.15
N HIS A 36 4.97 9.59 7.76
CA HIS A 36 5.87 8.47 7.96
C HIS A 36 6.33 7.94 6.59
N LYS A 37 7.63 7.68 6.43
CA LYS A 37 8.19 7.22 5.16
C LYS A 37 7.77 5.79 4.82
N PHE A 38 7.65 4.92 5.82
CA PHE A 38 6.99 3.62 5.65
C PHE A 38 5.49 3.83 5.43
N LEU A 39 4.93 3.13 4.45
CA LEU A 39 3.54 3.25 4.04
C LEU A 39 2.69 2.16 4.71
N PHE A 40 1.92 2.57 5.71
CA PHE A 40 0.84 1.77 6.25
C PHE A 40 -0.40 2.09 5.42
N GLY A 41 -0.82 1.13 4.60
CA GLY A 41 -1.89 1.31 3.63
C GLY A 41 -3.14 0.48 3.87
N THR A 42 -4.20 0.81 3.14
CA THR A 42 -5.36 -0.07 2.97
C THR A 42 -5.96 0.08 1.57
N ALA A 43 -6.76 -0.89 1.11
CA ALA A 43 -7.59 -0.67 -0.06
C ALA A 43 -8.73 0.29 0.30
N ALA A 44 -8.77 1.44 -0.37
CA ALA A 44 -9.68 2.54 -0.07
C ALA A 44 -10.83 2.60 -1.08
N PHE A 45 -11.32 1.45 -1.55
CA PHE A 45 -12.26 1.41 -2.67
C PHE A 45 -13.61 2.03 -2.31
N ASP A 46 -14.01 1.94 -1.03
CA ASP A 46 -15.22 2.56 -0.50
C ASP A 46 -15.12 4.09 -0.38
N THR A 47 -13.92 4.67 -0.51
CA THR A 47 -13.74 6.12 -0.60
C THR A 47 -14.14 6.67 -1.96
N VAL A 48 -14.19 5.85 -3.01
CA VAL A 48 -14.62 6.27 -4.35
C VAL A 48 -16.06 6.80 -4.35
N PRO A 49 -17.08 6.02 -3.92
CA PRO A 49 -18.45 6.54 -3.82
C PRO A 49 -18.58 7.66 -2.77
N LEU A 50 -17.76 7.68 -1.71
CA LEU A 50 -17.76 8.77 -0.74
C LEU A 50 -17.31 10.10 -1.37
N ALA A 51 -16.17 10.11 -2.06
CA ALA A 51 -15.62 11.29 -2.72
C ALA A 51 -16.52 11.80 -3.86
N ASN A 52 -17.35 10.93 -4.42
CA ASN A 52 -18.32 11.28 -5.48
C ASN A 52 -19.73 11.60 -4.94
N ASN A 53 -19.92 11.67 -3.62
CA ASN A 53 -21.21 11.95 -2.97
C ASN A 53 -22.33 10.94 -3.34
N GLU A 54 -21.98 9.68 -3.54
CA GLU A 54 -22.93 8.62 -3.93
C GLU A 54 -23.64 7.98 -2.73
N TYR A 55 -23.06 8.10 -1.52
CA TYR A 55 -23.70 7.64 -0.29
C TYR A 55 -24.78 8.61 0.21
N THR A 56 -25.84 8.07 0.80
CA THR A 56 -26.94 8.85 1.40
C THR A 56 -27.44 8.24 2.71
N GLY A 57 -28.02 9.09 3.58
CA GLY A 57 -28.60 8.67 4.86
C GLY A 57 -27.63 7.83 5.71
N LYS A 58 -28.09 6.68 6.21
CA LYS A 58 -27.30 5.77 7.03
C LYS A 58 -26.01 5.27 6.34
N SER A 59 -26.03 5.10 5.02
CA SER A 59 -24.84 4.65 4.29
C SER A 59 -23.73 5.70 4.27
N LEU A 60 -24.10 6.98 4.27
CA LEU A 60 -23.16 8.11 4.35
C LEU A 60 -22.54 8.21 5.74
N GLU A 61 -23.36 8.07 6.79
CA GLU A 61 -22.86 8.02 8.18
C GLU A 61 -21.84 6.88 8.36
N GLN A 62 -22.14 5.69 7.84
CA GLN A 62 -21.22 4.55 7.89
C GLN A 62 -19.95 4.79 7.07
N ALA A 63 -20.05 5.45 5.91
CA ALA A 63 -18.88 5.80 5.09
C ALA A 63 -17.96 6.79 5.81
N HIS A 64 -18.51 7.78 6.52
CA HIS A 64 -17.71 8.70 7.32
C HIS A 64 -17.00 7.99 8.48
N ILE A 65 -17.67 7.06 9.18
CA ILE A 65 -17.05 6.26 10.23
C ILE A 65 -15.88 5.42 9.67
N ARG A 66 -16.08 4.80 8.50
CA ARG A 66 -15.01 4.05 7.81
C ARG A 66 -13.84 4.95 7.44
N ALA A 67 -14.13 6.08 6.82
CA ALA A 67 -13.13 7.05 6.39
C ALA A 67 -12.31 7.58 7.57
N GLU A 68 -12.96 7.96 8.68
CA GLU A 68 -12.29 8.43 9.89
C GLU A 68 -11.31 7.37 10.43
N LYS A 69 -11.74 6.11 10.52
CA LYS A 69 -10.88 5.01 10.98
C LYS A 69 -9.73 4.74 10.02
N LEU A 70 -9.99 4.79 8.72
CA LEU A 70 -8.98 4.64 7.68
C LEU A 70 -7.90 5.72 7.82
N THR A 71 -8.29 6.99 7.85
CA THR A 71 -7.34 8.12 7.91
C THR A 71 -6.65 8.24 9.27
N THR A 72 -7.25 7.69 10.32
CA THR A 72 -6.62 7.65 11.65
C THR A 72 -5.49 6.62 11.71
N LEU A 73 -5.65 5.46 11.08
CA LEU A 73 -4.66 4.39 11.15
C LEU A 73 -3.60 4.49 10.05
N PHE A 74 -4.01 4.80 8.82
CA PHE A 74 -3.18 4.65 7.63
C PHE A 74 -2.64 5.98 7.10
N ASN A 75 -1.54 5.92 6.35
CA ASN A 75 -0.97 7.03 5.59
C ASN A 75 -0.83 6.71 4.08
N ALA A 76 -1.41 5.60 3.63
CA ALA A 76 -1.48 5.23 2.23
C ALA A 76 -2.83 4.61 1.87
N ALA A 77 -3.23 4.75 0.60
CA ALA A 77 -4.49 4.24 0.08
C ALA A 77 -4.28 3.61 -1.30
N THR A 78 -4.89 2.45 -1.53
CA THR A 78 -4.93 1.82 -2.86
C THR A 78 -6.30 2.04 -3.50
N LEU A 79 -6.33 2.55 -4.74
CA LEU A 79 -7.56 2.79 -5.50
C LEU A 79 -7.74 1.79 -6.67
N PRO A 80 -8.98 1.42 -7.01
CA PRO A 80 -9.27 0.32 -7.92
C PRO A 80 -9.28 0.75 -9.39
N PHE A 81 -8.37 0.20 -10.19
CA PHE A 81 -8.25 0.38 -11.64
C PHE A 81 -8.61 -0.89 -12.43
N TYR A 82 -9.41 -1.80 -11.85
CA TYR A 82 -9.86 -3.01 -12.54
C TYR A 82 -10.52 -2.69 -13.88
N TRP A 83 -9.91 -3.13 -14.99
CA TRP A 83 -10.18 -2.55 -16.31
C TRP A 83 -11.65 -2.60 -16.72
N GLY A 84 -12.31 -3.75 -16.57
CA GLY A 84 -13.73 -3.89 -16.92
C GLY A 84 -14.68 -3.03 -16.08
N GLN A 85 -14.28 -2.68 -14.84
CA GLN A 85 -15.09 -1.83 -13.96
C GLN A 85 -14.80 -0.34 -14.17
N PHE A 86 -13.53 -0.01 -14.43
CA PHE A 86 -13.03 1.33 -14.66
C PHE A 86 -13.40 1.84 -16.06
N GLU A 87 -13.27 1.00 -17.10
CA GLU A 87 -13.62 1.29 -18.49
C GLU A 87 -14.60 0.23 -19.03
N PRO A 88 -15.86 0.23 -18.56
CA PRO A 88 -16.86 -0.76 -18.98
C PRO A 88 -17.21 -0.67 -20.47
N GLN A 89 -16.98 0.49 -21.09
CA GLN A 89 -17.14 0.71 -22.52
C GLN A 89 -15.84 1.29 -23.09
N ARG A 90 -15.41 0.78 -24.24
CA ARG A 90 -14.17 1.23 -24.92
C ARG A 90 -14.15 2.74 -25.09
N GLY A 91 -13.10 3.38 -24.58
CA GLY A 91 -12.91 4.83 -24.66
C GLY A 91 -13.73 5.66 -23.67
N GLN A 92 -14.42 5.03 -22.71
CA GLN A 92 -15.23 5.70 -21.69
C GLN A 92 -14.80 5.27 -20.28
N PRO A 93 -13.57 5.60 -19.85
CA PRO A 93 -13.12 5.35 -18.49
C PRO A 93 -13.85 6.24 -17.48
N LYS A 94 -14.03 5.74 -16.26
CA LYS A 94 -14.55 6.50 -15.10
C LYS A 94 -13.45 7.36 -14.45
N THR A 95 -12.63 8.03 -15.26
CA THR A 95 -11.45 8.79 -14.81
C THR A 95 -11.77 9.81 -13.74
N GLU A 96 -12.78 10.65 -13.94
CA GLU A 96 -13.12 11.72 -13.00
C GLU A 96 -13.53 11.19 -11.62
N SER A 97 -14.23 10.06 -11.57
CA SER A 97 -14.64 9.44 -10.30
C SER A 97 -13.44 9.03 -9.45
N LEU A 98 -12.41 8.43 -10.07
CA LEU A 98 -11.17 8.09 -9.36
C LEU A 98 -10.29 9.31 -9.10
N LYS A 99 -10.33 10.37 -9.91
CA LYS A 99 -9.63 11.63 -9.60
C LYS A 99 -10.17 12.28 -8.34
N HIS A 100 -11.50 12.32 -8.17
CA HIS A 100 -12.11 12.79 -6.92
C HIS A 100 -11.66 11.96 -5.72
N ALA A 101 -11.62 10.63 -5.86
CA ALA A 101 -11.14 9.74 -4.80
C ALA A 101 -9.66 9.95 -4.48
N ALA A 102 -8.80 10.06 -5.50
CA ALA A 102 -7.37 10.32 -5.32
C ALA A 102 -7.13 11.68 -4.64
N GLN A 103 -7.85 12.72 -5.07
CA GLN A 103 -7.77 14.04 -4.41
C GLN A 103 -8.24 13.97 -2.97
N TRP A 104 -9.35 13.28 -2.69
CA TRP A 104 -9.84 13.07 -1.33
C TRP A 104 -8.77 12.39 -0.46
N CYS A 105 -8.08 11.37 -0.98
CA CYS A 105 -6.98 10.71 -0.27
C CYS A 105 -5.82 11.69 0.03
N LEU A 106 -5.41 12.50 -0.94
CA LEU A 106 -4.34 13.50 -0.74
C LEU A 106 -4.72 14.58 0.28
N ASP A 107 -5.97 15.05 0.26
CA ASP A 107 -6.50 16.02 1.21
C ASP A 107 -6.48 15.47 2.66
N HIS A 108 -6.46 14.15 2.81
CA HIS A 108 -6.32 13.44 4.09
C HIS A 108 -4.90 12.91 4.33
N HIS A 109 -3.91 13.45 3.61
CA HIS A 109 -2.49 13.10 3.76
C HIS A 109 -2.16 11.62 3.49
N LEU A 110 -2.93 10.97 2.61
CA LEU A 110 -2.68 9.60 2.19
C LEU A 110 -1.88 9.58 0.88
N THR A 111 -0.79 8.81 0.84
CA THR A 111 -0.10 8.48 -0.41
C THR A 111 -0.96 7.51 -1.22
N VAL A 112 -1.22 7.80 -2.49
CA VAL A 112 -2.13 7.01 -3.32
C VAL A 112 -1.39 6.05 -4.25
N LYS A 113 -1.82 4.79 -4.25
CA LYS A 113 -1.40 3.76 -5.21
C LYS A 113 -2.56 3.37 -6.13
N GLY A 114 -2.33 3.28 -7.43
CA GLY A 114 -3.28 2.72 -8.39
C GLY A 114 -3.09 1.22 -8.59
N HIS A 115 -4.18 0.45 -8.52
CA HIS A 115 -4.12 -1.01 -8.61
C HIS A 115 -5.24 -1.60 -9.50
N PRO A 116 -4.90 -2.35 -10.56
CA PRO A 116 -3.65 -2.36 -11.31
C PRO A 116 -3.82 -1.82 -12.73
N LEU A 117 -2.69 -1.49 -13.37
CA LEU A 117 -2.67 -1.06 -14.77
C LEU A 117 -2.80 -2.21 -15.77
N CYS A 118 -2.34 -3.43 -15.46
CA CYS A 118 -2.47 -4.60 -16.34
C CYS A 118 -2.84 -5.83 -15.52
N TRP A 119 -3.99 -6.44 -15.80
CA TRP A 119 -4.43 -7.67 -15.12
C TRP A 119 -5.38 -8.48 -15.99
N HIS A 120 -5.26 -9.80 -15.88
CA HIS A 120 -6.07 -10.75 -16.64
C HIS A 120 -7.46 -10.98 -16.01
N THR A 121 -7.57 -10.81 -14.70
CA THR A 121 -8.83 -10.88 -13.97
C THR A 121 -9.53 -9.53 -14.00
N LEU A 122 -10.86 -9.53 -14.07
CA LEU A 122 -11.70 -8.31 -14.23
C LEU A 122 -11.27 -7.44 -15.43
N CYS A 123 -10.74 -8.09 -16.46
CA CYS A 123 -10.42 -7.48 -17.75
C CYS A 123 -11.70 -7.01 -18.46
N ALA A 124 -11.60 -6.06 -19.37
CA ALA A 124 -12.77 -5.53 -20.06
C ALA A 124 -13.25 -6.45 -21.20
N ASP A 125 -14.51 -6.88 -21.14
CA ASP A 125 -15.09 -7.84 -22.10
C ASP A 125 -15.06 -7.36 -23.56
N TRP A 126 -15.08 -6.03 -23.78
CA TRP A 126 -15.02 -5.44 -25.12
C TRP A 126 -13.69 -5.69 -25.85
N LEU A 127 -12.68 -6.24 -25.16
CA LEU A 127 -11.42 -6.70 -25.75
C LEU A 127 -11.55 -8.05 -26.46
N LEU A 128 -12.50 -8.90 -26.07
CA LEU A 128 -12.62 -10.28 -26.56
C LEU A 128 -12.80 -10.40 -28.09
N PRO A 129 -13.53 -9.49 -28.77
CA PRO A 129 -13.65 -9.53 -30.23
C PRO A 129 -12.40 -9.06 -30.97
N LEU A 130 -11.44 -8.44 -30.28
CA LEU A 130 -10.24 -7.86 -30.89
C LEU A 130 -9.15 -8.92 -31.11
N THR A 131 -8.27 -8.67 -32.08
CA THR A 131 -7.05 -9.44 -32.28
C THR A 131 -6.03 -9.16 -31.18
N ASN A 132 -5.06 -10.06 -30.98
CA ASN A 132 -4.00 -9.87 -29.97
C ASN A 132 -3.20 -8.57 -30.19
N SER A 133 -2.94 -8.18 -31.45
CA SER A 133 -2.29 -6.91 -31.76
C SER A 133 -3.13 -5.69 -31.37
N GLU A 134 -4.45 -5.75 -31.54
CA GLU A 134 -5.37 -4.68 -31.14
C GLU A 134 -5.50 -4.61 -29.62
N ILE A 135 -5.58 -5.75 -28.92
CA ILE A 135 -5.60 -5.82 -27.46
C ILE A 135 -4.32 -5.19 -26.88
N LEU A 136 -3.15 -5.56 -27.41
CA LEU A 136 -1.88 -4.96 -26.99
C LEU A 136 -1.85 -3.45 -27.23
N ALA A 137 -2.40 -2.97 -28.34
CA ALA A 137 -2.47 -1.55 -28.64
C ALA A 137 -3.38 -0.81 -27.66
N GLU A 138 -4.55 -1.38 -27.33
CA GLU A 138 -5.47 -0.81 -26.34
C GLU A 138 -4.90 -0.82 -24.93
N GLU A 139 -4.21 -1.89 -24.52
CA GLU A 139 -3.57 -1.96 -23.20
C GLU A 139 -2.45 -0.92 -23.06
N LYS A 140 -1.62 -0.75 -24.09
CA LYS A 140 -0.60 0.32 -24.08
C LYS A 140 -1.25 1.70 -24.07
N LYS A 141 -2.33 1.91 -24.82
CA LYS A 141 -3.06 3.19 -24.84
C LYS A 141 -3.66 3.50 -23.47
N ARG A 142 -4.23 2.49 -22.81
CA ARG A 142 -4.75 2.55 -21.45
C ARG A 142 -3.65 2.93 -20.46
N ILE A 143 -2.54 2.19 -20.42
CA ILE A 143 -1.41 2.52 -19.51
C ILE A 143 -0.97 3.96 -19.70
N ARG A 144 -0.86 4.44 -20.95
CA ARG A 144 -0.44 5.82 -21.19
C ARG A 144 -1.43 6.84 -20.65
N ARG A 145 -2.71 6.66 -20.96
CA ARG A 145 -3.78 7.54 -20.49
C ARG A 145 -3.79 7.61 -18.96
N GLU A 146 -3.68 6.46 -18.27
CA GLU A 146 -3.87 6.39 -16.82
C GLU A 146 -2.68 7.00 -16.10
N VAL A 147 -1.46 6.65 -16.51
CA VAL A 147 -0.25 7.20 -15.90
C VAL A 147 -0.14 8.71 -16.15
N SER A 148 -0.56 9.19 -17.34
CA SER A 148 -0.56 10.62 -17.65
C SER A 148 -1.67 11.39 -16.92
N ASP A 149 -2.92 10.91 -16.99
CA ASP A 149 -4.10 11.63 -16.47
C ASP A 149 -4.08 11.77 -14.95
N PHE A 150 -3.42 10.84 -14.24
CA PHE A 150 -3.33 10.82 -12.77
C PHE A 150 -1.98 11.29 -12.23
N ARG A 151 -1.04 11.75 -13.07
CA ARG A 151 0.27 12.24 -12.61
C ARG A 151 0.11 13.35 -11.55
N GLY A 152 0.84 13.23 -10.44
CA GLY A 152 0.73 14.14 -9.28
C GLY A 152 -0.45 13.85 -8.35
N LEU A 153 -1.43 13.04 -8.79
CA LEU A 153 -2.47 12.47 -7.92
C LEU A 153 -2.11 11.05 -7.48
N ILE A 154 -1.59 10.25 -8.42
CA ILE A 154 -1.16 8.88 -8.24
C ILE A 154 0.16 8.67 -9.00
N ASP A 155 1.25 8.65 -8.24
CA ASP A 155 2.60 8.39 -8.76
C ASP A 155 3.14 7.04 -8.27
N MET A 156 2.27 6.13 -7.83
CA MET A 156 2.61 4.76 -7.49
C MET A 156 1.62 3.78 -8.13
N TRP A 157 2.11 2.77 -8.83
CA TRP A 157 1.24 1.84 -9.57
C TRP A 157 1.71 0.39 -9.51
N ASP A 158 0.75 -0.51 -9.30
CA ASP A 158 0.92 -1.91 -9.71
C ASP A 158 0.78 -1.96 -11.23
N VAL A 159 1.90 -1.99 -11.94
CA VAL A 159 1.91 -1.93 -13.42
C VAL A 159 1.34 -3.21 -14.00
N ILE A 160 1.67 -4.36 -13.41
CA ILE A 160 1.14 -5.66 -13.80
C ILE A 160 0.87 -6.50 -12.57
N ASN A 161 -0.27 -7.19 -12.58
CA ASN A 161 -0.74 -8.02 -11.50
C ASN A 161 -0.79 -9.50 -11.91
N GLU A 162 -0.30 -10.38 -11.04
CA GLU A 162 -0.43 -11.85 -11.12
C GLU A 162 0.13 -12.44 -12.41
N ALA A 163 1.30 -11.96 -12.82
CA ALA A 163 1.95 -12.32 -14.07
C ALA A 163 2.44 -13.78 -14.09
N VAL A 164 2.64 -14.43 -12.92
CA VAL A 164 3.05 -15.83 -12.85
C VAL A 164 2.01 -16.74 -13.50
N ILE A 165 0.74 -16.59 -13.18
CA ILE A 165 -0.33 -17.43 -13.72
C ILE A 165 -0.94 -16.89 -15.03
N MET A 166 -0.70 -15.60 -15.34
CA MET A 166 -1.34 -14.88 -16.44
C MET A 166 -1.45 -15.62 -17.79
N PRO A 167 -0.41 -16.25 -18.37
CA PRO A 167 -0.53 -16.90 -19.68
C PRO A 167 -1.23 -18.27 -19.64
N VAL A 168 -1.46 -18.83 -18.45
CA VAL A 168 -2.12 -20.13 -18.23
C VAL A 168 -3.44 -20.01 -17.46
N PHE A 169 -3.87 -18.79 -17.14
CA PHE A 169 -5.16 -18.52 -16.52
C PHE A 169 -6.29 -19.06 -17.39
N ASN A 170 -7.18 -19.85 -16.80
CA ASN A 170 -8.18 -20.64 -17.52
C ASN A 170 -9.59 -20.55 -16.92
N ARG A 171 -9.85 -19.62 -16.00
CA ARG A 171 -11.18 -19.45 -15.38
C ARG A 171 -12.22 -18.92 -16.37
N TYR A 172 -11.81 -18.00 -17.22
CA TYR A 172 -12.60 -17.48 -18.33
C TYR A 172 -11.67 -16.86 -19.38
N ASP A 173 -12.21 -16.68 -20.58
CA ASP A 173 -11.47 -16.04 -21.67
C ASP A 173 -11.33 -14.54 -21.41
N ASN A 174 -10.14 -14.00 -21.64
CA ASN A 174 -9.84 -12.58 -21.43
C ASN A 174 -8.71 -12.14 -22.38
N GLY A 175 -8.67 -10.85 -22.70
CA GLY A 175 -7.71 -10.32 -23.67
C GLY A 175 -6.25 -10.39 -23.20
N ILE A 176 -5.99 -10.14 -21.91
CA ILE A 176 -4.62 -10.04 -21.37
C ILE A 176 -3.91 -11.41 -21.34
N THR A 177 -4.60 -12.49 -20.97
CA THR A 177 -4.08 -13.84 -21.04
C THR A 177 -3.69 -14.23 -22.48
N ARG A 178 -4.49 -13.84 -23.48
CA ARG A 178 -4.19 -14.14 -24.90
C ARG A 178 -2.90 -13.48 -25.35
N ILE A 179 -2.72 -12.18 -25.09
CA ILE A 179 -1.48 -11.47 -25.47
C ILE A 179 -0.27 -11.98 -24.68
N CYS A 180 -0.45 -12.31 -23.39
CA CYS A 180 0.64 -12.84 -22.55
C CYS A 180 1.07 -14.25 -22.99
N LYS A 181 0.12 -15.07 -23.47
CA LYS A 181 0.42 -16.40 -24.03
C LYS A 181 1.20 -16.30 -25.34
N GLU A 182 0.92 -15.31 -26.19
CA GLU A 182 1.64 -15.08 -27.45
C GLU A 182 3.03 -14.47 -27.23
N MET A 183 3.12 -13.41 -26.42
CA MET A 183 4.36 -12.66 -26.20
C MET A 183 5.30 -13.32 -25.17
N GLY A 184 4.74 -14.12 -24.27
CA GLY A 184 5.41 -14.59 -23.06
C GLY A 184 5.40 -13.55 -21.93
N ARG A 185 5.60 -14.02 -20.69
CA ARG A 185 5.52 -13.20 -19.47
C ARG A 185 6.50 -12.02 -19.49
N ILE A 186 7.79 -12.28 -19.72
CA ILE A 186 8.84 -11.26 -19.65
C ILE A 186 8.62 -10.14 -20.68
N GLN A 187 8.30 -10.48 -21.93
CA GLN A 187 8.06 -9.47 -22.96
C GLN A 187 6.79 -8.67 -22.67
N THR A 188 5.74 -9.30 -22.13
CA THR A 188 4.51 -8.62 -21.71
C THR A 188 4.83 -7.62 -20.60
N ILE A 189 5.48 -8.06 -19.51
CA ILE A 189 5.88 -7.23 -18.38
C ILE A 189 6.74 -6.06 -18.87
N LYS A 190 7.80 -6.35 -19.63
CA LYS A 190 8.70 -5.32 -20.17
C LYS A 190 7.94 -4.25 -20.97
N THR A 191 7.01 -4.68 -21.82
CA THR A 191 6.21 -3.77 -22.63
C THR A 191 5.34 -2.85 -21.78
N MET A 192 4.72 -3.37 -20.71
CA MET A 192 3.88 -2.55 -19.82
C MET A 192 4.70 -1.57 -19.00
N PHE A 193 5.84 -2.00 -18.45
CA PHE A 193 6.74 -1.13 -17.68
C PHE A 193 7.39 -0.04 -18.53
N GLU A 194 7.87 -0.37 -19.73
CA GLU A 194 8.41 0.65 -20.66
C GLU A 194 7.34 1.66 -21.07
N THR A 195 6.10 1.20 -21.25
CA THR A 195 4.97 2.09 -21.57
C THR A 195 4.64 3.02 -20.41
N ALA A 196 4.56 2.50 -19.17
CA ALA A 196 4.29 3.31 -17.97
C ALA A 196 5.42 4.31 -17.70
N ARG A 197 6.68 3.86 -17.76
CA ARG A 197 7.86 4.71 -17.51
C ARG A 197 8.04 5.82 -18.53
N ALA A 198 7.59 5.63 -19.76
CA ALA A 198 7.61 6.68 -20.77
C ALA A 198 6.70 7.87 -20.41
N GLU A 199 5.60 7.65 -19.69
CA GLU A 199 4.66 8.71 -19.31
C GLU A 199 5.03 9.38 -17.98
N ASN A 200 5.50 8.61 -17.00
CA ASN A 200 5.95 9.15 -15.73
C ASN A 200 7.28 8.51 -15.29
N PRO A 201 8.42 9.15 -15.63
CA PRO A 201 9.75 8.65 -15.27
C PRO A 201 9.98 8.59 -13.76
N ASP A 202 9.31 9.43 -12.98
CA ASP A 202 9.54 9.63 -11.54
C ASP A 202 8.59 8.81 -10.65
N ALA A 203 7.59 8.13 -11.23
CA ALA A 203 6.65 7.29 -10.50
C ALA A 203 7.31 6.02 -9.93
N ILE A 204 6.69 5.43 -8.93
CA ILE A 204 7.03 4.14 -8.33
C ILE A 204 6.19 3.05 -9.02
N PHE A 205 6.85 2.13 -9.71
CA PHE A 205 6.22 1.04 -10.45
C PHE A 205 6.56 -0.32 -9.84
N LEU A 206 5.49 -1.05 -9.52
CA LEU A 206 5.53 -2.35 -8.88
C LEU A 206 5.11 -3.46 -9.84
N ILE A 207 5.80 -4.59 -9.74
CA ILE A 207 5.26 -5.89 -10.16
C ILE A 207 4.59 -6.52 -8.94
N ASN A 208 3.35 -7.02 -9.07
CA ASN A 208 2.57 -7.51 -7.94
C ASN A 208 2.05 -8.92 -8.21
N ASP A 209 2.14 -9.84 -7.24
CA ASP A 209 1.69 -11.22 -7.40
C ASP A 209 1.33 -11.87 -6.04
N PHE A 210 0.40 -12.83 -6.05
CA PHE A 210 0.12 -13.70 -4.89
C PHE A 210 1.00 -14.94 -4.84
N ASP A 211 1.62 -15.33 -5.96
CA ASP A 211 2.55 -16.45 -5.99
C ASP A 211 3.82 -16.06 -5.23
N THR A 212 4.04 -16.68 -4.08
CA THR A 212 5.22 -16.42 -3.23
C THR A 212 6.32 -17.47 -3.40
N SER A 213 6.16 -18.37 -4.38
CA SER A 213 7.05 -19.49 -4.64
C SER A 213 8.27 -19.08 -5.48
N VAL A 214 9.10 -20.08 -5.79
CA VAL A 214 10.25 -19.94 -6.70
C VAL A 214 9.81 -19.49 -8.11
N ALA A 215 8.55 -19.72 -8.52
CA ALA A 215 8.08 -19.29 -9.83
C ALA A 215 8.08 -17.76 -9.98
N TYR A 216 7.66 -17.03 -8.95
CA TYR A 216 7.69 -15.57 -8.97
C TYR A 216 9.11 -15.03 -8.86
N ASP A 217 9.94 -15.64 -8.01
CA ASP A 217 11.37 -15.33 -7.91
C ASP A 217 12.09 -15.45 -9.27
N ILE A 218 11.91 -16.56 -9.99
CA ILE A 218 12.47 -16.76 -11.34
C ILE A 218 11.92 -15.71 -12.32
N LEU A 219 10.65 -15.34 -12.21
CA LEU A 219 10.05 -14.34 -13.09
C LEU A 219 10.66 -12.95 -12.86
N VAL A 220 10.85 -12.53 -11.60
CA VAL A 220 11.51 -11.27 -11.24
C VAL A 220 12.95 -11.27 -11.75
N GLU A 221 13.71 -12.33 -11.50
CA GLU A 221 15.08 -12.48 -12.00
C GLU A 221 15.17 -12.37 -13.52
N GLY A 222 14.29 -13.09 -14.24
CA GLY A 222 14.24 -13.05 -15.70
C GLY A 222 13.89 -11.67 -16.25
N CYS A 223 13.01 -10.93 -15.58
CA CYS A 223 12.65 -9.57 -15.97
C CYS A 223 13.82 -8.58 -15.73
N LEU A 224 14.49 -8.67 -14.58
CA LEU A 224 15.68 -7.85 -14.30
C LEU A 224 16.80 -8.13 -15.31
N ALA A 225 17.04 -9.40 -15.63
CA ALA A 225 18.01 -9.80 -16.66
C ALA A 225 17.64 -9.29 -18.07
N ALA A 226 16.34 -9.15 -18.36
CA ALA A 226 15.83 -8.57 -19.61
C ALA A 226 15.82 -7.03 -19.62
N GLY A 227 16.27 -6.38 -18.54
CA GLY A 227 16.39 -4.93 -18.39
C GLY A 227 15.09 -4.23 -17.97
N VAL A 228 14.11 -4.96 -17.43
CA VAL A 228 12.92 -4.34 -16.84
C VAL A 228 13.32 -3.59 -15.56
N LYS A 229 12.81 -2.36 -15.40
CA LYS A 229 13.08 -1.52 -14.23
C LYS A 229 11.87 -1.53 -13.30
N PHE A 230 11.97 -2.30 -12.22
CA PHE A 230 11.04 -2.27 -11.10
C PHE A 230 11.55 -1.30 -10.04
N ASP A 231 10.65 -0.56 -9.40
CA ASP A 231 11.01 0.23 -8.21
C ASP A 231 10.69 -0.53 -6.92
N ALA A 232 9.73 -1.46 -6.96
CA ALA A 232 9.44 -2.36 -5.85
C ALA A 232 8.83 -3.70 -6.32
N ILE A 233 8.95 -4.72 -5.46
CA ILE A 233 8.30 -6.02 -5.63
C ILE A 233 7.10 -6.07 -4.69
N GLY A 234 5.91 -6.22 -5.26
CA GLY A 234 4.64 -6.42 -4.57
C GLY A 234 4.41 -7.89 -4.24
N ILE A 235 3.99 -8.16 -3.00
CA ILE A 235 3.63 -9.47 -2.47
C ILE A 235 2.23 -9.39 -1.89
N GLN A 236 1.29 -10.11 -2.49
CA GLN A 236 -0.04 -10.28 -1.90
C GLN A 236 0.03 -11.36 -0.81
N SER A 237 -0.48 -11.06 0.38
CA SER A 237 -0.48 -11.98 1.54
C SER A 237 -1.91 -12.21 2.03
N HIS A 238 -2.76 -12.69 1.12
CA HIS A 238 -4.14 -13.08 1.40
C HIS A 238 -4.18 -14.38 2.23
N MET A 239 -4.10 -14.24 3.56
CA MET A 239 -4.03 -15.34 4.53
C MET A 239 -5.43 -15.82 4.97
N HIS A 240 -6.34 -16.01 4.01
CA HIS A 240 -7.70 -16.51 4.27
C HIS A 240 -7.72 -17.93 4.85
N GLN A 241 -6.70 -18.73 4.52
CA GLN A 241 -6.50 -20.09 5.01
C GLN A 241 -5.71 -20.15 6.34
N GLY A 242 -5.38 -18.99 6.92
CA GLY A 242 -4.65 -18.88 8.18
C GLY A 242 -3.34 -18.11 8.04
N TYR A 243 -2.89 -17.56 9.16
CA TYR A 243 -1.63 -16.82 9.25
C TYR A 243 -0.44 -17.68 8.83
N TRP A 244 0.46 -17.10 8.04
CA TRP A 244 1.66 -17.78 7.56
C TRP A 244 2.64 -18.13 8.69
N GLY A 245 2.57 -17.45 9.82
CA GLY A 245 3.61 -17.54 10.84
C GLY A 245 4.82 -16.67 10.49
N VAL A 246 5.68 -16.44 11.49
CA VAL A 246 6.90 -15.66 11.33
C VAL A 246 7.89 -16.37 10.41
N GLU A 247 8.04 -17.69 10.54
CA GLU A 247 9.00 -18.49 9.77
C GLU A 247 8.77 -18.40 8.27
N LYS A 248 7.56 -18.74 7.79
CA LYS A 248 7.22 -18.62 6.37
C LYS A 248 7.31 -17.17 5.86
N THR A 249 6.92 -16.19 6.67
CA THR A 249 7.06 -14.77 6.32
C THR A 249 8.53 -14.40 6.10
N LEU A 250 9.44 -14.85 6.97
CA LEU A 250 10.88 -14.64 6.84
C LEU A 250 11.46 -15.37 5.62
N GLU A 251 11.02 -16.60 5.31
CA GLU A 251 11.43 -17.30 4.09
C GLU A 251 11.03 -16.56 2.80
N ILE A 252 9.84 -15.95 2.80
CA ILE A 252 9.37 -15.11 1.69
C ILE A 252 10.22 -13.84 1.58
N LEU A 253 10.47 -13.17 2.70
CA LEU A 253 11.32 -11.99 2.73
C LEU A 253 12.73 -12.31 2.24
N GLU A 254 13.35 -13.41 2.69
CA GLU A 254 14.68 -13.82 2.27
C GLU A 254 14.75 -14.05 0.75
N ARG A 255 13.76 -14.77 0.19
CA ARG A 255 13.67 -15.06 -1.24
C ARG A 255 13.70 -13.78 -2.09
N PHE A 256 12.86 -12.80 -1.77
CA PHE A 256 12.76 -11.57 -2.57
C PHE A 256 13.81 -10.51 -2.20
N SER A 257 14.40 -10.56 -1.00
CA SER A 257 15.44 -9.63 -0.57
C SER A 257 16.72 -9.74 -1.38
N ARG A 258 16.98 -10.89 -2.01
CA ARG A 258 18.17 -11.09 -2.87
C ARG A 258 18.22 -10.13 -4.06
N PHE A 259 17.07 -9.58 -4.49
CA PHE A 259 17.00 -8.62 -5.58
C PHE A 259 17.41 -7.20 -5.15
N ASN A 260 17.56 -6.95 -3.84
CA ASN A 260 17.90 -5.65 -3.28
C ASN A 260 17.00 -4.50 -3.78
N LEU A 261 15.71 -4.82 -3.94
CA LEU A 261 14.64 -3.87 -4.25
C LEU A 261 13.72 -3.72 -3.03
N PRO A 262 13.07 -2.56 -2.87
CA PRO A 262 11.96 -2.41 -1.95
C PRO A 262 10.90 -3.51 -2.10
N ILE A 263 10.37 -3.99 -0.99
CA ILE A 263 9.30 -4.98 -0.92
C ILE A 263 8.05 -4.29 -0.34
N HIS A 264 6.94 -4.44 -1.04
CA HIS A 264 5.64 -3.97 -0.58
C HIS A 264 4.76 -5.19 -0.33
N PHE A 265 4.27 -5.36 0.90
CA PHE A 265 3.19 -6.30 1.17
C PHE A 265 1.89 -5.60 0.81
N THR A 266 1.43 -5.85 -0.41
CA THR A 266 0.43 -5.04 -1.10
C THR A 266 -1.00 -5.39 -0.73
N GLU A 267 -1.25 -6.61 -0.27
CA GLU A 267 -2.61 -7.11 -0.03
C GLU A 267 -2.62 -8.10 1.15
N THR A 268 -2.59 -7.58 2.38
CA THR A 268 -2.68 -8.37 3.61
C THR A 268 -4.14 -8.61 3.98
N THR A 269 -4.50 -9.87 4.18
CA THR A 269 -5.82 -10.26 4.73
C THR A 269 -5.65 -11.33 5.79
N LEU A 270 -6.19 -11.11 6.99
CA LEU A 270 -6.34 -12.14 8.02
C LEU A 270 -7.81 -12.18 8.42
N VAL A 271 -8.43 -13.36 8.41
CA VAL A 271 -9.87 -13.50 8.70
C VAL A 271 -10.10 -13.71 10.20
N SER A 272 -11.13 -13.05 10.74
CA SER A 272 -11.59 -13.22 12.14
C SER A 272 -12.75 -14.21 12.29
N GLY A 273 -13.01 -15.01 11.26
CA GLY A 273 -14.00 -16.09 11.28
C GLY A 273 -13.35 -17.47 11.20
N GLN A 274 -14.12 -18.44 10.70
CA GLN A 274 -13.58 -19.74 10.31
C GLN A 274 -12.50 -19.57 9.22
N LEU A 275 -11.39 -20.29 9.31
CA LEU A 275 -10.38 -20.28 8.24
C LEU A 275 -10.92 -20.98 7.01
N MET A 276 -10.57 -20.46 5.83
CA MET A 276 -10.87 -21.13 4.56
C MET A 276 -10.16 -22.49 4.52
N PRO A 277 -10.81 -23.57 4.05
CA PRO A 277 -10.18 -24.87 3.93
C PRO A 277 -8.92 -24.84 3.03
N PRO A 278 -7.82 -25.53 3.41
CA PRO A 278 -6.56 -25.51 2.67
C PRO A 278 -6.65 -26.15 1.27
N GLU A 279 -7.66 -26.98 1.01
CA GLU A 279 -7.89 -27.60 -0.30
C GLU A 279 -8.46 -26.63 -1.35
N ILE A 280 -8.91 -25.43 -0.95
CA ILE A 280 -9.30 -24.38 -1.87
C ILE A 280 -8.04 -23.81 -2.54
N VAL A 281 -7.92 -24.00 -3.85
CA VAL A 281 -6.75 -23.54 -4.62
C VAL A 281 -6.92 -22.09 -5.09
N ASP A 282 -8.10 -21.74 -5.59
CA ASP A 282 -8.44 -20.37 -5.96
C ASP A 282 -9.41 -19.83 -4.91
N LEU A 283 -9.00 -18.76 -4.22
CA LEU A 283 -9.78 -18.18 -3.13
C LEU A 283 -11.17 -17.72 -3.60
N ASN A 284 -11.33 -17.38 -4.89
CA ASN A 284 -12.62 -17.00 -5.48
C ASN A 284 -13.60 -18.18 -5.58
N ASP A 285 -13.13 -19.43 -5.51
CA ASP A 285 -14.02 -20.61 -5.51
C ASP A 285 -14.72 -20.80 -4.15
N TYR A 286 -14.21 -20.17 -3.08
CA TYR A 286 -14.83 -20.26 -1.76
C TYR A 286 -15.98 -19.27 -1.61
N GLN A 287 -17.17 -19.72 -2.02
CA GLN A 287 -18.41 -18.94 -1.95
C GLN A 287 -19.31 -19.46 -0.83
N VAL A 288 -19.29 -18.78 0.32
CA VAL A 288 -20.14 -19.11 1.47
C VAL A 288 -21.23 -18.06 1.68
N LYS A 289 -22.42 -18.51 2.06
CA LYS A 289 -23.59 -17.63 2.27
C LYS A 289 -23.33 -16.62 3.40
N ASP A 290 -22.71 -17.08 4.47
CA ASP A 290 -22.36 -16.25 5.62
C ASP A 290 -21.00 -16.67 6.16
N TRP A 291 -20.14 -15.68 6.44
CA TRP A 291 -18.81 -15.87 6.97
C TRP A 291 -18.58 -14.85 8.10
N PRO A 292 -19.19 -15.06 9.28
CA PRO A 292 -19.15 -14.09 10.35
C PRO A 292 -17.82 -14.11 11.09
N SER A 293 -17.47 -12.96 11.66
CA SER A 293 -16.47 -12.86 12.72
C SER A 293 -16.94 -13.60 13.98
N THR A 294 -16.01 -14.18 14.75
CA THR A 294 -16.28 -14.70 16.09
C THR A 294 -15.39 -13.99 17.12
N PRO A 295 -15.77 -13.91 18.41
CA PRO A 295 -14.92 -13.29 19.43
C PRO A 295 -13.51 -13.89 19.48
N GLU A 296 -13.40 -15.21 19.39
CA GLU A 296 -12.10 -15.91 19.39
C GLU A 296 -11.30 -15.66 18.10
N GLY A 297 -12.00 -15.53 16.97
CA GLY A 297 -11.38 -15.23 15.69
C GLY A 297 -10.89 -13.79 15.60
N GLU A 298 -11.58 -12.84 16.23
CA GLU A 298 -11.13 -11.44 16.34
C GLU A 298 -9.90 -11.30 17.25
N GLU A 299 -9.84 -12.03 18.36
CA GLU A 299 -8.66 -12.09 19.22
C GLU A 299 -7.47 -12.70 18.46
N ARG A 300 -7.69 -13.81 17.75
CA ARG A 300 -6.68 -14.43 16.89
C ARG A 300 -6.19 -13.45 15.82
N GLN A 301 -7.11 -12.79 15.11
CA GLN A 301 -6.79 -11.81 14.07
C GLN A 301 -5.90 -10.69 14.63
N ALA A 302 -6.16 -10.21 15.85
CA ALA A 302 -5.35 -9.16 16.48
C ALA A 302 -3.92 -9.63 16.79
N ILE A 303 -3.77 -10.81 17.39
CA ILE A 303 -2.47 -11.40 17.70
C ILE A 303 -1.66 -11.62 16.42
N GLU A 304 -2.28 -12.20 15.39
CA GLU A 304 -1.64 -12.48 14.10
C GLU A 304 -1.29 -11.18 13.35
N ALA A 305 -2.17 -10.18 13.37
CA ALA A 305 -1.93 -8.89 12.73
C ALA A 305 -0.71 -8.17 13.34
N VAL A 306 -0.60 -8.16 14.68
CA VAL A 306 0.55 -7.58 15.37
C VAL A 306 1.85 -8.31 15.02
N MET A 307 1.86 -9.65 15.08
CA MET A 307 3.05 -10.43 14.73
C MET A 307 3.47 -10.21 13.27
N HIS A 308 2.51 -10.17 12.35
CA HIS A 308 2.75 -9.91 10.93
C HIS A 308 3.33 -8.51 10.71
N TYR A 309 2.68 -7.48 11.25
CA TYR A 309 3.13 -6.09 11.11
C TYR A 309 4.51 -5.87 11.74
N GLU A 310 4.78 -6.41 12.93
CA GLU A 310 6.09 -6.31 13.56
C GLU A 310 7.18 -6.99 12.73
N THR A 311 6.91 -8.19 12.21
CA THR A 311 7.87 -8.94 11.37
C THR A 311 8.20 -8.19 10.10
N LEU A 312 7.19 -7.70 9.40
CA LEU A 312 7.35 -6.94 8.15
C LEU A 312 7.98 -5.57 8.40
N PHE A 313 7.48 -4.84 9.40
CA PHE A 313 8.01 -3.52 9.73
C PHE A 313 9.46 -3.63 10.20
N ALA A 314 9.91 -4.70 10.83
CA ALA A 314 11.31 -4.86 11.21
C ALA A 314 12.27 -5.07 10.01
N HIS A 315 11.78 -5.53 8.86
CA HIS A 315 12.63 -5.91 7.73
C HIS A 315 13.07 -4.68 6.89
N PRO A 316 14.39 -4.45 6.67
CA PRO A 316 14.90 -3.19 6.11
C PRO A 316 14.43 -2.89 4.68
N LEU A 317 14.20 -3.91 3.85
CA LEU A 317 13.70 -3.73 2.49
C LEU A 317 12.18 -3.57 2.40
N VAL A 318 11.44 -3.90 3.47
CA VAL A 318 9.98 -3.68 3.45
C VAL A 318 9.72 -2.19 3.65
N GLN A 319 8.93 -1.60 2.74
CA GLN A 319 8.58 -0.19 2.76
C GLN A 319 7.08 0.06 2.87
N SER A 320 6.25 -0.95 2.63
CA SER A 320 4.80 -0.84 2.74
C SER A 320 4.14 -2.12 3.21
N ILE A 321 3.08 -1.96 4.01
CA ILE A 321 2.11 -3.01 4.36
C ILE A 321 0.73 -2.43 4.11
N THR A 322 -0.04 -3.05 3.22
CA THR A 322 -1.39 -2.63 2.86
C THR A 322 -2.40 -3.69 3.30
N TRP A 323 -3.34 -3.31 4.16
CA TRP A 323 -4.45 -4.17 4.60
C TRP A 323 -5.59 -4.12 3.59
N TRP A 324 -6.04 -5.27 3.08
CA TRP A 324 -6.87 -5.29 1.88
C TRP A 324 -8.31 -4.81 2.09
N ASP A 325 -8.89 -4.98 3.27
CA ASP A 325 -10.27 -4.55 3.52
C ASP A 325 -10.41 -3.83 4.86
N MET A 326 -10.96 -2.61 4.85
CA MET A 326 -11.29 -1.92 6.10
C MET A 326 -12.43 -2.61 6.86
N GLN A 327 -13.50 -2.99 6.15
CA GLN A 327 -14.74 -3.50 6.73
C GLN A 327 -14.99 -4.96 6.33
N ASP A 328 -15.55 -5.73 7.27
CA ASP A 328 -16.03 -7.09 7.00
C ASP A 328 -17.09 -7.15 5.91
N GLY A 329 -17.05 -8.23 5.11
CA GLY A 329 -18.05 -8.52 4.08
C GLY A 329 -17.75 -7.90 2.71
N ASN A 330 -16.54 -7.35 2.52
CA ASN A 330 -16.04 -6.92 1.22
C ASN A 330 -15.56 -8.10 0.38
N TRP A 331 -14.27 -8.20 0.02
CA TRP A 331 -13.81 -9.24 -0.89
C TRP A 331 -14.05 -10.64 -0.31
N LEU A 332 -14.58 -11.53 -1.16
CA LEU A 332 -15.06 -12.88 -0.81
C LEU A 332 -16.13 -12.93 0.29
N ASN A 333 -16.79 -11.80 0.59
CA ASN A 333 -17.69 -11.66 1.74
C ASN A 333 -17.00 -12.06 3.06
N SER A 334 -15.67 -11.93 3.13
CA SER A 334 -14.86 -12.45 4.24
C SER A 334 -14.93 -11.55 5.49
N PRO A 335 -14.72 -12.11 6.69
CA PRO A 335 -14.53 -11.35 7.91
C PRO A 335 -13.06 -10.88 8.01
N GLY A 336 -12.49 -10.37 6.92
CA GLY A 336 -11.10 -9.91 6.82
C GLY A 336 -10.89 -8.45 7.23
N GLY A 337 -11.96 -7.72 7.55
CA GLY A 337 -11.91 -6.31 7.89
C GLY A 337 -11.23 -6.04 9.23
N LEU A 338 -10.72 -4.83 9.40
CA LEU A 338 -10.30 -4.29 10.72
C LEU A 338 -11.49 -3.74 11.52
N ILE A 339 -12.62 -3.49 10.86
CA ILE A 339 -13.86 -3.07 11.50
C ILE A 339 -15.01 -4.00 11.11
N ARG A 340 -16.01 -4.09 11.99
CA ARG A 340 -17.21 -4.89 11.75
C ARG A 340 -18.16 -4.18 10.77
N ARG A 341 -19.16 -4.91 10.28
CA ARG A 341 -20.20 -4.37 9.36
C ARG A 341 -20.98 -3.18 9.92
N ASP A 342 -21.09 -3.08 11.24
CA ASP A 342 -21.75 -1.96 11.92
C ASP A 342 -20.85 -0.73 12.09
N GLY A 343 -19.56 -0.82 11.73
CA GLY A 343 -18.56 0.25 11.85
C GLY A 343 -17.76 0.22 13.15
N SER A 344 -18.07 -0.68 14.09
CA SER A 344 -17.30 -0.83 15.33
C SER A 344 -15.90 -1.41 15.05
N ALA A 345 -14.89 -0.94 15.79
CA ALA A 345 -13.52 -1.44 15.67
C ALA A 345 -13.42 -2.88 16.22
N LYS A 346 -12.61 -3.70 15.55
CA LYS A 346 -12.17 -4.99 16.10
C LYS A 346 -10.89 -4.81 16.92
N PRO A 347 -10.55 -5.75 17.82
CA PRO A 347 -9.28 -5.75 18.54
C PRO A 347 -8.04 -5.56 17.64
N ALA A 348 -8.05 -6.13 16.42
CA ALA A 348 -6.97 -5.95 15.46
C ALA A 348 -6.76 -4.48 15.04
N TYR A 349 -7.83 -3.70 14.86
CA TYR A 349 -7.72 -2.27 14.58
C TYR A 349 -7.05 -1.53 15.74
N ASP A 350 -7.49 -1.77 16.96
CA ASP A 350 -7.02 -1.06 18.15
C ASP A 350 -5.54 -1.39 18.44
N GLU A 351 -5.13 -2.66 18.30
CA GLU A 351 -3.73 -3.06 18.47
C GLU A 351 -2.82 -2.49 17.36
N LEU A 352 -3.26 -2.52 16.09
CA LEU A 352 -2.51 -1.89 15.00
C LEU A 352 -2.40 -0.37 15.19
N LEU A 353 -3.48 0.29 15.64
CA LEU A 353 -3.46 1.72 15.92
C LEU A 353 -2.46 2.06 17.02
N LYS A 354 -2.46 1.30 18.11
CA LYS A 354 -1.48 1.44 19.20
C LYS A 354 -0.05 1.28 18.71
N ARG A 355 0.23 0.30 17.85
CA ARG A 355 1.59 0.11 17.31
C ARG A 355 1.97 1.22 16.34
N VAL A 356 1.16 1.43 15.30
CA VAL A 356 1.46 2.36 14.22
C VAL A 356 1.52 3.80 14.72
N LYS A 357 0.52 4.26 15.48
CA LYS A 357 0.43 5.67 15.91
C LYS A 357 1.01 5.93 17.30
N GLY A 358 1.13 4.92 18.15
CA GLY A 358 1.69 5.06 19.50
C GLY A 358 3.16 4.66 19.63
N GLU A 359 3.61 3.61 18.93
CA GLU A 359 4.98 3.09 19.08
C GLU A 359 5.89 3.41 17.89
N TRP A 360 5.33 3.47 16.68
CA TRP A 360 6.09 3.66 15.42
C TRP A 360 5.92 5.06 14.83
N TRP A 361 5.37 5.98 15.61
CA TRP A 361 5.13 7.35 15.21
C TRP A 361 5.47 8.27 16.37
N LEU A 362 6.23 9.34 16.10
CA LEU A 362 6.51 10.32 17.14
C LEU A 362 5.30 11.23 17.36
N GLU A 363 4.56 10.98 18.43
CA GLU A 363 3.53 11.90 18.90
C GLU A 363 4.12 13.26 19.28
N LYS A 364 3.25 14.26 19.45
CA LYS A 364 3.64 15.60 19.87
C LYS A 364 4.39 15.51 21.22
N THR A 365 5.69 15.76 21.19
CA THR A 365 6.58 15.56 22.34
C THR A 365 7.36 16.84 22.62
N ASP A 366 7.45 17.21 23.89
CA ASP A 366 8.23 18.35 24.36
C ASP A 366 9.71 17.99 24.48
N PHE A 367 10.57 18.86 23.96
CA PHE A 367 12.02 18.79 24.03
C PHE A 367 12.59 20.14 24.49
N PHE A 368 13.88 20.13 24.81
CA PHE A 368 14.65 21.34 25.07
C PHE A 368 15.92 21.31 24.23
N THR A 369 16.27 22.47 23.65
CA THR A 369 17.59 22.63 23.04
C THR A 369 18.67 22.69 24.11
N ASP A 370 19.86 22.17 23.81
CA ASP A 370 21.01 22.21 24.72
C ASP A 370 21.73 23.59 24.71
N GLU A 371 22.88 23.67 25.39
CA GLU A 371 23.77 24.83 25.40
C GLU A 371 24.32 25.25 24.02
N ASN A 372 24.21 24.37 23.01
CA ASN A 372 24.61 24.62 21.63
C ASN A 372 23.40 24.87 20.71
N GLY A 373 22.18 24.96 21.25
CA GLY A 373 20.95 25.10 20.48
C GLY A 373 20.52 23.83 19.76
N CYS A 374 20.98 22.66 20.19
CA CYS A 374 20.72 21.37 19.55
C CYS A 374 19.56 20.62 20.21
N LEU A 375 18.65 20.10 19.38
CA LEU A 375 17.68 19.08 19.73
C LEU A 375 18.22 17.69 19.41
N HIS A 376 18.09 16.76 20.35
CA HIS A 376 18.46 15.37 20.16
C HIS A 376 17.24 14.48 20.32
N PHE A 377 16.87 13.77 19.25
CA PHE A 377 15.80 12.79 19.34
C PHE A 377 15.98 11.66 18.33
N SER A 378 15.29 10.56 18.63
CA SER A 378 15.21 9.39 17.76
C SER A 378 13.77 9.25 17.27
N GLY A 379 13.63 8.77 16.04
CA GLY A 379 12.33 8.56 15.42
C GLY A 379 12.45 7.65 14.20
N PHE A 380 11.36 7.48 13.48
CA PHE A 380 11.32 6.73 12.23
C PHE A 380 11.33 7.68 11.03
N PRO A 381 12.03 7.35 9.93
CA PRO A 381 12.11 8.22 8.76
C PRO A 381 10.74 8.75 8.32
N GLY A 382 10.68 10.03 7.95
CA GLY A 382 9.44 10.71 7.63
C GLY A 382 9.55 12.23 7.75
N GLU A 383 8.40 12.89 7.81
CA GLU A 383 8.32 14.34 7.93
C GLU A 383 7.95 14.74 9.35
N TYR A 384 8.64 15.76 9.85
CA TYR A 384 8.52 16.25 11.21
C TYR A 384 8.22 17.74 11.21
N GLU A 385 7.26 18.13 12.03
CA GLU A 385 7.02 19.51 12.41
C GLU A 385 7.78 19.82 13.70
N ILE A 386 8.60 20.87 13.66
CA ILE A 386 9.34 21.39 14.80
C ILE A 386 8.83 22.80 15.09
N THR A 387 8.36 23.01 16.31
CA THR A 387 7.90 24.32 16.79
C THR A 387 8.78 24.77 17.95
N ALA A 388 9.44 25.92 17.82
CA ALA A 388 10.18 26.55 18.92
C ALA A 388 10.18 28.07 18.76
N ALA A 389 10.28 28.81 19.87
CA ALA A 389 10.24 30.28 19.87
C ALA A 389 9.03 30.93 19.15
N GLY A 390 7.91 30.21 19.04
CA GLY A 390 6.70 30.67 18.33
C GLY A 390 6.70 30.44 16.82
N GLU A 391 7.80 29.91 16.28
CA GLU A 391 7.97 29.61 14.86
C GLU A 391 7.86 28.10 14.60
N ARG A 392 7.50 27.76 13.36
CA ARG A 392 7.20 26.39 12.95
C ARG A 392 7.89 26.05 11.64
N GLN A 393 8.59 24.91 11.61
CA GLN A 393 9.26 24.40 10.41
C GLN A 393 8.94 22.93 10.18
N ILE A 394 8.85 22.54 8.90
CA ILE A 394 8.70 21.15 8.49
C ILE A 394 10.02 20.69 7.88
N ILE A 395 10.47 19.51 8.29
CA ILE A 395 11.68 18.87 7.77
C ILE A 395 11.40 17.41 7.41
N SER A 396 12.15 16.89 6.46
CA SER A 396 12.20 15.45 6.17
C SER A 396 13.48 14.85 6.76
N ILE A 397 13.35 13.74 7.48
CA ILE A 397 14.47 13.03 8.08
C ILE A 397 14.50 11.61 7.52
N ASP A 398 15.66 11.21 6.99
CA ASP A 398 15.89 9.87 6.46
C ASP A 398 16.73 9.01 7.42
N GLN A 399 16.75 7.70 7.16
CA GLN A 399 17.61 6.78 7.87
C GLN A 399 19.08 7.16 7.60
N GLY A 400 19.84 7.50 8.64
CA GLY A 400 21.23 7.98 8.54
C GLY A 400 21.40 9.51 8.47
N SER A 401 20.32 10.28 8.61
CA SER A 401 20.40 11.74 8.77
C SER A 401 20.85 12.11 10.19
N ASP A 402 22.16 12.14 10.44
CA ASP A 402 22.71 12.35 11.77
C ASP A 402 22.65 13.81 12.25
N ARG A 403 22.66 14.77 11.31
CA ARG A 403 22.65 16.21 11.62
C ARG A 403 21.83 17.03 10.63
N ALA A 404 21.10 18.01 11.15
CA ALA A 404 20.43 19.05 10.38
C ALA A 404 20.56 20.41 11.07
N THR A 405 20.46 21.50 10.30
CA THR A 405 20.41 22.86 10.84
C THR A 405 19.17 23.57 10.31
N ILE A 406 18.39 24.13 11.22
CA ILE A 406 17.13 24.81 10.93
C ILE A 406 17.23 26.23 11.46
N ARG A 407 16.79 27.20 10.65
CA ARG A 407 16.57 28.57 11.09
C ARG A 407 15.09 28.76 11.34
N LEU A 408 14.78 29.24 12.53
CA LEU A 408 13.43 29.59 12.99
C LEU A 408 13.26 31.11 12.96
#